data_AF-A0A6N3FS03-F1
#
_entry.id   AF-A0A6N3FS03-F1
#
_cell.length_a   1.000
_cell.length_b   1.000
_cell.length_c   1.000
_cell.angle_alpha   90.00
_cell.angle_beta   90.00
_cell.angle_gamma   90.00
#
_symmetry.space_group_name_H-M   'P 1'
#
loop_
_entity.id
_entity.type
_entity.pdbx_description
1 polymer ?
#
loop_
_entity_poly.entity_id
_entity_poly.type
_entity_poly.pdbx_seq_one_letter_code
_entity_poly.pdbx_strand_id
1 'polypeptide(L)' 'MPRPTNQLTDFGKWVKKVLIDKEMTVSELAKAIGYSQTMVSKVIHGERPGHRCRAEITKYLSSLDIDEVS' A
#
# COMPACT_ATOMS: atom_id res chain seq x y z
N MET A 1 -21.99 16.72 5.81
CA MET A 1 -20.62 16.56 6.35
C MET A 1 -19.69 16.21 5.18
N PRO A 2 -18.85 17.11 4.66
CA PRO A 2 -17.81 16.72 3.72
C PRO A 2 -16.80 15.83 4.46
N ARG A 3 -16.49 14.66 3.91
CA ARG A 3 -15.52 13.72 4.49
C ARG A 3 -14.14 14.40 4.46
N PRO A 4 -13.34 14.38 5.54
CA PRO A 4 -12.03 15.01 5.53
C PRO A 4 -11.22 14.46 4.36
N THR A 5 -10.73 15.38 3.54
CA THR A 5 -9.97 15.11 2.33
C THR A 5 -8.73 14.31 2.70
N ASN A 6 -8.82 13.03 2.38
CA ASN A 6 -7.78 12.04 2.19
C ASN A 6 -6.42 12.64 1.81
N GLN A 7 -5.65 13.10 2.79
CA GLN A 7 -4.23 13.42 2.61
C GLN A 7 -3.48 12.10 2.53
N LEU A 8 -3.57 11.47 1.35
CA LEU A 8 -2.79 10.30 1.03
C LEU A 8 -1.32 10.72 1.10
N THR A 9 -0.56 10.09 2.00
CA THR A 9 0.89 10.30 2.06
C THR A 9 1.51 9.96 0.71
N ASP A 10 2.70 10.48 0.39
CA ASP A 10 3.38 10.14 -0.87
C ASP A 10 3.56 8.61 -1.02
N PHE A 11 3.72 7.91 0.10
CA PHE A 11 3.67 6.45 0.15
C PHE A 11 2.31 5.88 -0.27
N GLY A 12 1.21 6.41 0.26
CA GLY A 12 -0.13 6.00 -0.12
C GLY A 12 -0.46 6.23 -1.60
N LYS A 13 0.04 7.32 -2.20
CA LYS A 13 -0.07 7.57 -3.65
C LYS A 13 0.70 6.54 -4.46
N TRP A 14 1.93 6.24 -4.04
CA TRP A 14 2.76 5.22 -4.69
C TRP A 14 2.11 3.83 -4.59
N VAL A 15 1.65 3.42 -3.41
CA VAL A 15 0.94 2.15 -3.21
C VAL A 15 -0.29 2.06 -4.11
N LYS A 16 -1.11 3.12 -4.20
CA LYS A 16 -2.25 3.14 -5.13
C LYS A 16 -1.83 3.00 -6.59
N LYS A 17 -0.73 3.63 -7.00
CA LYS A 17 -0.25 3.52 -8.38
C LYS A 17 0.12 2.09 -8.72
N VAL A 18 0.87 1.41 -7.85
CA VAL A 18 1.28 0.01 -8.06
C VAL A 18 0.09 -0.95 -7.97
N LEU A 19 -0.86 -0.67 -7.07
CA LEU A 19 -2.12 -1.42 -7.00
C LEU A 19 -2.93 -1.32 -8.31
N ILE A 20 -3.01 -0.14 -8.91
CA ILE A 20 -3.69 0.05 -10.21
C ILE A 20 -2.95 -0.69 -11.32
N ASP A 21 -1.63 -0.60 -11.35
CA ASP A 21 -0.77 -1.26 -12.35
C ASP A 21 -0.97 -2.78 -12.36
N LYS A 22 -1.12 -3.39 -11.17
CA LYS A 22 -1.34 -4.84 -11.02
C LYS A 22 -2.81 -5.26 -10.89
N GLU A 23 -3.76 -4.35 -11.14
CA GLU A 23 -5.21 -4.57 -10.92
C GLU A 23 -5.56 -5.15 -9.53
N MET A 24 -4.75 -4.83 -8.53
CA MET A 24 -4.81 -5.42 -7.20
C MET A 24 -5.50 -4.46 -6.23
N THR A 25 -6.29 -5.00 -5.30
CA THR A 25 -6.97 -4.19 -4.28
C THR A 25 -6.13 -4.08 -2.99
N VAL A 26 -6.38 -3.03 -2.20
CA VAL A 26 -5.74 -2.86 -0.87
C VAL A 26 -5.97 -4.09 0.02
N SER A 27 -7.11 -4.75 -0.11
CA SER A 27 -7.46 -5.97 0.61
C SER A 27 -6.60 -7.17 0.21
N GLU A 28 -6.30 -7.31 -1.08
CA GLU A 28 -5.46 -8.39 -1.61
C GLU A 28 -4.00 -8.16 -1.26
N LEU A 29 -3.51 -6.93 -1.38
CA LEU A 29 -2.18 -6.56 -0.89
C LEU A 29 -2.06 -6.84 0.61
N ALA A 30 -3.07 -6.49 1.40
CA ALA A 30 -3.08 -6.78 2.83
C ALA A 30 -3.01 -8.30 3.10
N LYS A 31 -3.80 -9.10 2.37
CA LYS A 31 -3.75 -10.58 2.45
C LYS A 31 -2.38 -11.13 2.04
N ALA A 32 -1.79 -10.64 0.96
CA ALA A 32 -0.51 -11.10 0.44
C ALA A 32 0.65 -10.89 1.43
N ILE A 33 0.58 -9.80 2.19
CA ILE A 33 1.59 -9.43 3.19
C ILE A 33 1.21 -9.98 4.58
N GLY A 34 0.01 -10.56 4.74
CA GLY A 34 -0.49 -11.08 6.01
C GLY A 34 -0.94 -10.01 7.01
N TYR A 35 -1.23 -8.79 6.55
CA TYR A 35 -1.74 -7.70 7.38
C TYR A 35 -3.25 -7.48 7.18
N SER A 36 -3.86 -6.75 8.12
CA SER A 36 -5.26 -6.32 7.99
C SER A 36 -5.40 -5.11 7.07
N GLN A 37 -6.45 -5.09 6.24
CA GLN A 37 -6.79 -3.96 5.36
C GLN A 37 -6.89 -2.64 6.15
N THR A 38 -7.45 -2.67 7.36
CA THR A 38 -7.57 -1.49 8.23
C THR A 38 -6.19 -0.96 8.63
N MET A 39 -5.23 -1.85 8.84
CA MET A 39 -3.85 -1.47 9.18
C MET A 39 -3.12 -0.87 7.98
N VAL A 40 -3.28 -1.45 6.80
CA VAL A 40 -2.73 -0.91 5.54
C VAL A 40 -3.34 0.46 5.25
N SER A 41 -4.66 0.63 5.39
CA SER A 41 -5.33 1.91 5.20
C SER A 41 -4.77 2.98 6.15
N LYS A 42 -4.59 2.65 7.44
CA LYS A 42 -4.00 3.57 8.43
C LYS A 42 -2.55 3.97 8.09
N VAL A 43 -1.77 3.07 7.52
CA VAL A 43 -0.38 3.34 7.08
C VAL A 43 -0.36 4.24 5.83
N ILE A 44 -1.25 3.99 4.87
CA ILE A 44 -1.42 4.82 3.66
C ILE A 44 -1.81 6.26 4.02
N HIS A 45 -2.69 6.42 5.02
CA HIS A 45 -3.19 7.73 5.48
C HIS A 45 -2.25 8.40 6.52
N GLY A 46 -1.09 7.81 6.84
CA GLY A 46 -0.11 8.42 7.75
C GLY A 46 -0.52 8.45 9.23
N GLU A 47 -1.58 7.74 9.61
CA GLU A 47 -2.20 7.79 10.94
C GLU A 47 -1.38 7.06 12.02
N ARG A 48 -0.44 6.20 11.60
CA ARG A 48 0.53 5.50 12.47
C ARG A 48 1.87 5.35 11.74
N PRO A 49 3.02 5.44 12.43
CA PRO A 49 4.30 4.97 11.92
C PRO A 49 4.31 3.44 11.94
N GLY A 50 3.53 2.81 11.07
CA GLY A 50 3.58 1.38 10.81
C GLY A 50 4.84 1.03 10.03
N HIS A 51 6.02 1.26 10.61
CA HIS A 51 7.32 1.11 9.95
C HIS A 51 7.50 -0.30 9.36
N ARG A 52 7.02 -1.32 10.08
CA ARG A 52 7.04 -2.72 9.61
C ARG A 52 6.13 -2.93 8.40
N CYS A 53 4.87 -2.52 8.49
CA CYS A 53 3.91 -2.67 7.40
C CYS A 53 4.36 -1.92 6.13
N ARG A 54 4.89 -0.69 6.27
CA ARG A 54 5.47 0.06 5.15
C ARG A 54 6.66 -0.67 4.51
N ALA A 55 7.58 -1.19 5.33
CA ALA A 55 8.73 -1.93 4.85
C ALA A 55 8.32 -3.23 4.15
N GLU A 56 7.35 -3.96 4.69
CA GLU A 56 6.81 -5.19 4.10
C GLU A 56 6.11 -4.92 2.76
N ILE A 57 5.27 -3.87 2.68
CA ILE A 57 4.64 -3.45 1.42
C ILE A 57 5.70 -3.09 0.39
N THR A 58 6.70 -2.29 0.78
CA THR A 58 7.78 -1.89 -0.13
C THR A 58 8.59 -3.09 -0.60
N LYS A 59 8.88 -4.03 0.31
CA LYS A 59 9.61 -5.27 0.00
C LYS A 59 8.81 -6.20 -0.91
N TYR A 60 7.52 -6.37 -0.65
CA TYR A 60 6.63 -7.17 -1.49
C TYR A 60 6.54 -6.56 -2.89
N LEU A 61 6.27 -5.27 -2.99
CA LEU A 61 6.18 -4.58 -4.28
C LEU A 61 7.53 -4.60 -5.03
N SER A 62 8.66 -4.37 -4.34
CA SER A 62 10.00 -4.47 -4.96
C SER A 62 10.35 -5.90 -5.40
N SER A 63 9.85 -6.92 -4.70
CA SER A 63 10.03 -8.32 -5.12
C SER A 63 9.18 -8.68 -6.34
N LEU A 64 8.10 -7.92 -6.57
CA LEU A 64 7.19 -8.09 -7.69
C LEU A 64 7.57 -7.27 -8.93
N ASP A 65 8.60 -6.42 -8.84
CA ASP A 65 9.14 -5.58 -9.93
C ASP A 65 10.28 -6.29 -10.69
N ILE A 66 10.60 -7.55 -10.35
CA ILE A 66 11.70 -8.32 -11.00
C ILE A 66 11.29 -8.90 -12.36
N ASP A 67 10.00 -8.93 -12.69
CA ASP A 67 9.52 -9.32 -14.01
C ASP A 67 9.19 -8.07 -14.83
N GLU A 68 10.19 -7.47 -15.47
CA GLU A 68 10.17 -7.07 -16.89
C GLU A 68 11.44 -6.26 -17.25
N VAL A 69 12.56 -6.96 -17.46
CA VAL A 69 13.48 -6.61 -18.56
C VAL A 69 13.80 -7.92 -19.27
N SER A 70 12.97 -8.21 -20.27
CA SER A 70 13.31 -9.11 -21.37
C SER A 70 14.27 -8.43 -22.34
#